data_AF-A0A949YG29-F1
#
_entry.id   AF-A0A949YG29-F1
#
_cell.length_a   1.000
_cell.length_b   1.000
_cell.length_c   1.000
_cell.angle_alpha   90.00
_cell.angle_beta   90.00
_cell.angle_gamma   90.00
#
_symmetry.space_group_name_H-M   'P 1'
#
loop_
_entity.id
_entity.type
_entity.pdbx_description
1 polymer ?
#
loop_
_entity_poly.entity_id
_entity_poly.type
_entity_poly.pdbx_seq_one_letter_code
_entity_poly.pdbx_strand_id
1 'polypeptide(L)'
;RIFTPMPVDQPRTRPSGSSRAAGESLGAKPSSSVTVLPEEQLDARLDEVLAKIAREGRGGLTEEDHRVLQEASRRARDKRSDRL
;
A
#
# COMPACT_ATOMS: atom_id res chain seq x y z
N ARG A 1 20.06 10.44 44.95
CA ARG A 1 19.17 9.44 44.33
C ARG A 1 19.55 9.37 42.85
N ILE A 2 20.25 8.32 42.46
CA ILE A 2 20.82 8.15 41.12
C ILE A 2 19.89 7.15 40.40
N PHE A 3 19.32 7.55 39.26
CA PHE A 3 18.37 6.73 38.50
C PHE A 3 19.15 5.99 37.41
N THR A 4 19.37 4.69 37.59
CA THR A 4 19.92 3.81 36.55
C THR A 4 18.75 3.16 35.80
N PRO A 5 18.54 3.44 34.50
CA PRO A 5 17.55 2.70 33.74
C PRO A 5 18.08 1.28 33.46
N MET A 6 17.33 0.26 33.92
CA MET A 6 17.59 -1.12 33.55
C MET A 6 17.36 -1.32 32.04
N PRO A 7 18.23 -2.07 31.33
CA PRO A 7 17.96 -2.53 29.98
C PRO A 7 16.84 -3.58 30.00
N VAL A 8 15.81 -3.36 29.19
CA VAL A 8 14.70 -4.29 29.01
C VAL A 8 15.19 -5.47 28.17
N ASP A 9 15.53 -6.58 28.82
CA ASP A 9 15.61 -7.88 28.18
C ASP A 9 14.20 -8.41 27.94
N GLN A 10 13.65 -8.15 26.75
CA GLN A 10 12.48 -8.86 26.25
C GLN A 10 12.86 -9.62 24.98
N PRO A 11 13.15 -10.92 25.04
CA PRO A 11 13.23 -11.75 23.85
C PRO A 11 11.80 -11.97 23.33
N ARG A 12 11.31 -11.01 22.54
CA ARG A 12 10.10 -11.24 21.75
C ARG A 12 10.44 -12.30 20.72
N THR A 13 9.93 -13.49 20.97
CA THR A 13 9.93 -14.67 20.10
C THR A 13 9.84 -14.28 18.63
N ARG A 14 10.98 -14.42 17.95
CA ARG A 14 11.12 -14.29 16.49
C ARG A 14 10.50 -15.56 15.89
N PRO A 15 9.37 -15.51 15.17
CA PRO A 15 8.97 -16.68 14.39
C PRO A 15 10.05 -16.90 13.34
N SER A 16 10.62 -18.11 13.39
CA SER A 16 11.63 -18.63 12.49
C SER A 16 11.27 -18.34 11.04
N GLY A 17 12.26 -17.84 10.30
CA GLY A 17 12.15 -17.56 8.88
C GLY A 17 11.55 -18.75 8.16
N SER A 18 10.40 -18.52 7.54
CA SER A 18 9.76 -19.44 6.61
C SER A 18 10.78 -19.77 5.52
N SER A 19 11.09 -21.05 5.45
CA SER A 19 11.92 -21.69 4.44
C SER A 19 11.48 -21.23 3.05
N ARG A 20 12.31 -20.44 2.35
CA ARG A 20 12.15 -20.23 0.91
C ARG A 20 12.59 -21.51 0.20
N ALA A 21 11.72 -22.51 0.24
CA ALA A 21 11.74 -23.63 -0.68
C ALA A 21 11.21 -23.16 -2.04
N ALA A 22 11.85 -23.70 -3.07
CA ALA A 22 11.60 -23.58 -4.49
C ALA A 22 10.14 -23.32 -4.89
N GLY A 23 9.99 -22.41 -5.84
CA GLY A 23 8.74 -22.21 -6.55
C GLY A 23 8.90 -21.05 -7.50
N GLU A 24 9.39 -21.34 -8.71
CA GLU A 24 9.09 -20.56 -9.91
C GLU A 24 7.57 -20.31 -9.95
N SER A 25 7.14 -19.22 -9.32
CA SER A 25 5.80 -18.68 -9.53
C SER A 25 5.95 -17.67 -10.64
N LEU A 26 5.96 -18.24 -11.86
CA LEU A 26 5.33 -17.69 -13.04
C LEU A 26 4.48 -16.48 -12.72
N GLY A 27 4.77 -15.37 -13.40
CA GLY A 27 4.04 -14.11 -13.27
C GLY A 27 2.54 -14.32 -13.25
N ALA A 28 1.98 -14.39 -12.04
CA ALA A 28 0.57 -14.18 -11.81
C ALA A 28 0.39 -12.67 -11.70
N LYS A 29 0.48 -12.02 -12.87
CA LYS A 29 -0.23 -10.77 -13.13
C LYS A 29 -1.63 -11.01 -12.57
N PRO A 30 -2.16 -10.23 -11.64
CA PRO A 30 -3.60 -10.23 -11.48
C PRO A 30 -4.13 -9.73 -12.84
N SER A 31 -4.57 -10.66 -13.68
CA SER A 31 -5.53 -10.39 -14.76
C SER A 31 -6.84 -10.01 -14.09
N SER A 32 -6.82 -8.91 -13.35
CA SER A 32 -8.02 -8.21 -12.97
C SER A 32 -8.27 -7.32 -14.17
N SER A 33 -9.27 -7.70 -14.96
CA SER A 33 -9.93 -6.86 -15.93
C SER A 33 -10.59 -5.68 -15.20
N VAL A 34 -9.77 -4.87 -14.53
CA VAL A 34 -10.12 -3.55 -14.02
C VAL A 34 -10.18 -2.71 -15.27
N THR A 35 -11.35 -2.17 -15.55
CA THR A 35 -11.55 -1.10 -16.52
C THR A 35 -10.45 -0.07 -16.28
N VAL A 36 -9.38 -0.12 -17.07
CA VAL A 36 -8.20 0.72 -16.87
C VAL A 36 -8.64 2.12 -17.24
N LEU A 37 -9.08 2.88 -16.24
CA LEU A 37 -9.35 4.30 -16.40
C LEU A 37 -8.07 4.93 -16.98
N PRO A 38 -8.17 5.74 -18.05
CA PRO A 38 -7.06 6.52 -18.56
C PRO A 38 -6.35 7.24 -17.41
N GLU A 39 -5.03 7.38 -17.51
CA GLU A 39 -4.20 7.94 -16.43
C GLU A 39 -4.64 9.32 -15.97
N GLU A 40 -4.92 10.19 -16.94
CA GLU A 40 -5.49 11.52 -16.71
C GLU A 40 -6.83 11.50 -15.93
N GLN A 41 -7.69 10.51 -16.19
CA GLN A 41 -8.97 10.38 -15.49
C GLN A 41 -8.78 9.84 -14.07
N LEU A 42 -7.82 8.94 -13.88
CA LEU A 42 -7.50 8.43 -12.55
C LEU A 42 -6.92 9.53 -11.66
N ASP A 43 -6.03 10.37 -12.19
CA ASP A 43 -5.43 11.47 -11.43
C ASP A 43 -6.48 12.51 -11.01
N ALA A 44 -7.39 12.90 -11.91
CA ALA A 44 -8.49 13.80 -11.56
C ALA A 44 -9.41 13.20 -10.47
N ARG A 45 -9.74 11.90 -10.57
CA ARG A 45 -10.52 11.19 -9.54
C ARG A 45 -9.76 11.10 -8.21
N LEU A 46 -8.44 10.92 -8.26
CA LEU A 46 -7.61 10.91 -7.07
C LEU A 46 -7.63 12.26 -6.37
N ASP A 47 -7.53 13.36 -7.12
CA ASP A 47 -7.59 14.71 -6.57
C ASP A 47 -8.95 14.99 -5.90
N GLU A 48 -10.05 14.56 -6.50
CA GLU A 48 -11.38 14.63 -5.89
C GLU A 48 -11.44 13.86 -4.56
N VAL A 49 -10.90 12.65 -4.52
CA VAL A 49 -10.84 11.83 -3.30
C VAL A 49 -9.96 12.48 -2.24
N LEU A 50 -8.80 13.02 -2.61
CA LEU A 50 -7.91 13.74 -1.68
C LEU A 50 -8.60 14.99 -1.12
N ALA A 51 -9.30 15.75 -1.95
CA ALA A 51 -10.10 16.89 -1.51
C ALA A 51 -11.21 16.47 -0.55
N LYS A 52 -11.87 15.33 -0.81
CA LYS A 52 -12.89 14.77 0.08
C LYS A 52 -12.31 14.36 1.43
N ILE A 53 -11.15 13.71 1.45
CA ILE A 53 -10.42 13.38 2.69
C ILE A 53 -10.06 14.64 3.46
N ALA A 54 -9.63 15.70 2.78
CA ALA A 54 -9.30 16.96 3.43
C ALA A 54 -10.54 17.63 4.07
N ARG A 55 -11.71 17.50 3.45
CA ARG A 55 -12.97 18.07 3.94
C ARG A 55 -13.62 17.26 5.05
N GLU A 56 -13.72 15.95 4.87
CA GLU A 56 -14.57 15.06 5.68
C GLU A 56 -13.77 14.03 6.48
N GLY A 57 -12.46 13.92 6.22
CA GLY A 57 -11.63 12.85 6.74
C GLY A 57 -11.81 11.52 5.97
N ARG A 58 -11.08 10.49 6.39
CA ARG A 58 -11.10 9.18 5.72
C ARG A 58 -12.38 8.37 5.94
N GLY A 59 -13.23 8.78 6.89
CA GLY A 59 -14.47 8.08 7.23
C GLY A 59 -15.60 8.25 6.20
N GLY A 60 -15.54 9.28 5.35
CA GLY A 60 -16.52 9.55 4.30
C GLY A 60 -16.21 8.91 2.94
N LEU A 61 -15.19 8.04 2.88
CA LEU A 61 -14.78 7.39 1.64
C LEU A 61 -15.68 6.21 1.31
N THR A 62 -16.09 6.15 0.04
CA THR A 62 -16.83 5.02 -0.50
C THR A 62 -15.88 3.92 -0.96
N GLU A 63 -16.40 2.73 -1.22
CA GLU A 63 -15.60 1.63 -1.77
C GLU A 63 -14.95 2.00 -3.12
N GLU A 64 -15.64 2.80 -3.93
CA GLU A 64 -15.10 3.33 -5.19
C GLU A 64 -13.91 4.26 -4.94
N ASP A 65 -14.00 5.17 -3.97
CA ASP A 65 -12.90 6.07 -3.59
C ASP A 65 -11.67 5.25 -3.14
N HIS A 66 -11.91 4.16 -2.39
CA HIS A 66 -10.86 3.22 -1.99
C HIS A 66 -10.21 2.50 -3.19
N ARG A 67 -10.97 2.17 -4.23
CA ARG A 67 -10.42 1.57 -5.46
C ARG A 67 -9.54 2.56 -6.22
N VAL A 68 -9.96 3.82 -6.34
CA VAL A 68 -9.16 4.90 -6.95
C VAL A 68 -7.82 5.06 -6.24
N LEU A 69 -7.82 5.12 -4.91
CA LEU A 69 -6.58 5.22 -4.12
C LEU A 69 -5.64 4.02 -4.30
N GLN A 70 -6.20 2.81 -4.35
CA GLN A 70 -5.42 1.59 -4.57
C GLN A 70 -4.80 1.55 -5.96
N GLU A 71 -5.57 1.92 -6.98
CA GLU A 71 -5.11 1.96 -8.37
C GLU A 71 -4.02 3.03 -8.55
N ALA A 72 -4.21 4.23 -7.99
CA ALA A 72 -3.18 5.28 -8.02
C ALA A 72 -1.88 4.84 -7.33
N SER A 73 -1.98 4.18 -6.17
CA SER A 73 -0.82 3.64 -5.44
C SER A 73 -0.07 2.57 -6.25
N ARG A 74 -0.81 1.67 -6.90
CA ARG A 74 -0.24 0.67 -7.82
C ARG A 74 0.56 1.36 -8.93
N ARG A 75 -0.04 2.34 -9.62
CA ARG A 75 0.63 3.07 -10.70
C ARG A 75 1.85 3.86 -10.24
N ALA A 76 1.78 4.50 -9.07
CA ALA A 76 2.92 5.21 -8.50
C ALA A 76 4.11 4.27 -8.23
N ARG A 77 3.83 3.03 -7.80
CA ARG A 77 4.87 2.00 -7.62
C ARG A 77 5.45 1.55 -8.95
N ASP A 78 4.60 1.29 -9.95
CA ASP A 78 5.03 0.82 -11.27
C ASP A 78 5.92 1.87 -11.98
N LYS A 79 5.54 3.16 -11.92
CA LYS A 79 6.37 4.28 -12.39
C LYS A 79 7.73 4.38 -11.70
N ARG A 80 7.79 4.01 -10.42
CA ARG A 80 9.04 4.05 -9.65
C ARG A 80 9.95 2.86 -9.98
N SER A 81 9.37 1.69 -10.26
CA SER A 81 10.15 0.52 -10.70
C SER A 81 10.76 0.70 -12.08
N ASP A 82 10.13 1.45 -12.98
CA ASP A 82 10.68 1.75 -14.32
C ASP A 82 11.96 2.63 -14.26
N ARG A 83 12.17 3.33 -13.14
CA ARG A 83 13.33 4.21 -12.92
C ARG A 83 14.51 3.53 -12.22
N LEU A 84 14.38 2.27 -11.79
CA LEU A 84 15.39 1.52 -11.02
C LEU A 84 16.04 0.45 -11.90
#